data_AF-A0A9E0XHD8-F1
#
_entry.id   AF-A0A9E0XHD8-F1
#
_cell.length_a   1.000
_cell.length_b   1.000
_cell.length_c   1.000
_cell.angle_alpha   90.00
_cell.angle_beta   90.00
_cell.angle_gamma   90.00
#
_symmetry.space_group_name_H-M   'P 1'
#
loop_
_entity.id
_entity.type
_entity.pdbx_description
1 polymer ?
#
loop_
_entity_poly.entity_id
_entity_poly.type
_entity_poly.pdbx_seq_one_letter_code
_entity_poly.pdbx_strand_id
1 'polypeptide(L)' 'MTGDGFPKRGDVFWVTFDPQMGTEVKKTRPAIILSNNLFNKHLPRLIVVPLTSNTRKVFEFD' A
#
# COMPACT_ATOMS: atom_id res chain seq x y z
N MET A 1 7.08 7.89 -11.18
CA MET A 1 6.02 8.87 -10.86
C MET A 1 4.99 8.74 -11.96
N THR A 2 3.77 8.29 -11.67
CA THR A 2 2.67 8.31 -12.65
C THR A 2 2.50 9.75 -13.11
N GLY A 3 2.44 9.99 -14.43
CA GLY A 3 2.49 11.34 -15.03
C GLY A 3 1.28 12.24 -14.74
N ASP A 4 0.47 11.87 -13.74
CA ASP A 4 -0.89 12.35 -13.48
C ASP A 4 -0.99 13.27 -12.26
N GLY A 5 0.14 13.60 -11.60
CA GLY A 5 0.20 14.54 -10.49
C GLY A 5 -0.32 14.05 -9.14
N PHE A 6 -0.86 12.82 -9.05
CA PHE A 6 -1.25 12.17 -7.80
C PHE A 6 -1.24 10.63 -7.93
N PRO A 7 -1.16 9.87 -6.82
CA PRO A 7 -1.14 8.40 -6.86
C PRO A 7 -2.49 7.79 -7.25
N LYS A 8 -2.52 6.81 -8.16
CA LYS A 8 -3.74 6.15 -8.63
C LYS A 8 -3.96 4.80 -7.97
N ARG A 9 -5.22 4.36 -7.90
CA ARG A 9 -5.57 2.99 -7.49
C ARG A 9 -4.86 1.99 -8.40
N GLY A 10 -4.18 1.02 -7.80
CA GLY A 10 -3.37 0.02 -8.51
C GLY A 10 -1.89 0.39 -8.66
N ASP A 11 -1.49 1.66 -8.45
CA ASP A 11 -0.08 2.02 -8.44
C ASP A 11 0.63 1.32 -7.26
N VAL A 12 1.92 1.02 -7.46
CA VAL A 12 2.78 0.41 -6.44
C VAL A 12 3.86 1.40 -6.01
N PHE A 13 3.98 1.62 -4.70
CA PHE A 13 4.96 2.52 -4.11
C PHE A 13 5.75 1.83 -3.00
N TRP A 14 6.99 2.28 -2.76
CA TRP A 14 7.71 1.96 -1.53
C TRP A 14 7.11 2.75 -0.38
N VAL A 15 6.64 2.05 0.66
CA VAL A 15 5.99 2.63 1.84
C VAL A 15 6.72 2.19 3.09
N THR A 16 7.05 3.15 3.96
CA THR A 16 7.64 2.88 5.28
C THR A 16 6.53 2.66 6.30
N PHE A 17 6.56 1.52 6.97
CA PHE A 17 5.55 1.11 7.96
C PHE A 17 6.04 1.25 9.41
N ASP A 18 7.03 2.12 9.65
CA ASP A 18 7.57 2.42 10.98
C ASP A 18 7.12 3.82 11.44
N PRO A 19 6.79 4.05 12.74
CA PRO A 19 6.72 3.07 13.82
C PRO A 19 5.48 2.18 13.72
N GLN A 20 5.59 0.98 14.26
CA GLN A 20 4.55 -0.05 14.21
C GLN A 20 4.15 -0.48 15.63
N MET A 21 2.94 -1.02 15.78
CA MET A 21 2.51 -1.67 17.02
C MET A 21 2.42 -3.19 16.85
N GLY A 22 3.04 -3.94 17.75
CA GLY A 22 2.90 -5.39 17.81
C GLY A 22 3.47 -6.14 16.59
N THR A 23 2.60 -6.91 15.92
CA THR A 23 2.91 -7.80 14.78
C THR A 23 2.60 -7.17 13.42
N GLU A 24 2.31 -5.87 13.38
CA GLU A 24 2.18 -5.11 12.14
C GLU A 24 3.40 -5.28 11.23
N VAL A 25 3.17 -5.03 9.93
CA VAL A 25 4.20 -5.22 8.91
C VAL A 25 5.36 -4.26 9.15
N LYS A 26 6.55 -4.83 9.39
CA LYS A 26 7.79 -4.08 9.61
C LYS A 26 8.46 -3.69 8.28
N LYS A 27 9.25 -2.61 8.33
CA LYS A 27 10.19 -2.13 7.28
C LYS A 27 9.51 -1.46 6.09
N THR A 28 10.31 -0.75 5.29
CA THR A 28 9.86 -0.24 3.99
C THR A 28 9.58 -1.39 3.01
N ARG A 29 8.37 -1.43 2.44
CA ARG A 29 7.92 -2.48 1.50
C ARG A 29 7.18 -1.88 0.31
N PRO A 30 7.18 -2.58 -0.85
CA PRO A 30 6.27 -2.21 -1.90
C PRO A 30 4.83 -2.43 -1.42
N ALA A 31 3.94 -1.49 -1.70
CA ALA A 31 2.53 -1.57 -1.36
C ALA A 31 1.68 -1.10 -2.54
N ILE A 32 0.55 -1.77 -2.76
CA ILE A 32 -0.41 -1.40 -3.80
C ILE A 32 -1.47 -0.44 -3.23
N ILE A 33 -1.82 0.59 -3.99
CA ILE A 33 -2.87 1.54 -3.61
C ILE A 33 -4.25 0.95 -3.87
N LEU A 34 -5.09 0.89 -2.83
CA LEU A 34 -6.47 0.41 -2.90
C LEU A 34 -7.51 1.53 -2.91
N SER A 35 -7.21 2.67 -2.29
CA SER A 35 -8.10 3.83 -2.27
C SER A 35 -8.36 4.36 -3.69
N ASN A 36 -9.59 4.85 -3.92
CA ASN A 36 -10.01 5.31 -5.24
C ASN A 36 -9.33 6.63 -5.65
N ASN A 37 -9.34 6.93 -6.94
CA ASN A 37 -8.64 8.10 -7.49
C ASN A 37 -9.18 9.44 -6.97
N LEU A 38 -10.48 9.53 -6.67
CA LEU A 38 -11.07 10.77 -6.13
C LEU A 38 -10.52 11.04 -4.72
N PHE A 39 -10.45 10.00 -3.89
CA PHE A 39 -9.85 10.06 -2.56
C PHE A 39 -8.38 10.48 -2.64
N ASN A 40 -7.60 9.81 -3.49
CA ASN A 40 -6.16 10.07 -3.62
C ASN A 40 -5.83 11.46 -4.16
N LYS A 41 -6.73 12.04 -4.97
CA LYS A 41 -6.57 13.38 -5.53
C LYS A 41 -6.83 14.48 -4.51
N HIS A 42 -7.78 14.27 -3.60
CA HIS A 42 -8.29 15.33 -2.73
C HIS A 42 -7.87 15.22 -1.27
N LEU A 43 -7.36 14.07 -0.83
CA LEU A 43 -7.00 13.84 0.56
C LEU A 43 -5.50 13.52 0.70
N PRO A 44 -4.86 13.95 1.81
CA PRO A 44 -3.45 13.70 2.05
C PRO A 44 -3.17 12.27 2.55
N ARG A 45 -4.11 11.33 2.35
CA ARG A 45 -4.06 9.96 2.87
C ARG A 45 -4.30 8.97 1.73
N LEU A 46 -3.72 7.78 1.86
CA LEU A 46 -3.91 6.66 0.94
C LEU A 46 -4.23 5.41 1.76
N ILE A 47 -5.02 4.50 1.18
CA ILE A 47 -5.21 3.15 1.73
C ILE A 47 -4.38 2.21 0.87
N VAL A 48 -3.46 1.48 1.49
CA VAL A 48 -2.51 0.60 0.81
C VAL A 48 -2.47 -0.77 1.46
N VAL A 49 -2.08 -1.78 0.68
CA VAL A 49 -1.77 -3.13 1.20
C VAL A 49 -0.31 -3.47 0.87
N PRO A 50 0.52 -3.86 1.87
CA PRO A 50 1.90 -4.24 1.65
C PRO A 50 1.98 -5.56 0.88
N LEU A 51 2.93 -5.63 -0.06
CA LEU A 51 3.26 -6.83 -0.81
C LEU A 51 4.40 -7.58 -0.12
N THR A 52 4.37 -8.91 -0.25
CA THR A 52 5.42 -9.81 0.26
C THR A 52 5.89 -10.74 -0.86
N SER A 53 7.18 -11.05 -0.88
CA SER A 53 7.75 -12.08 -1.76
C SER A 53 7.62 -13.49 -1.20
N ASN A 54 7.15 -13.65 0.04
CA ASN A 54 6.89 -14.95 0.63
C ASN A 54 5.56 -15.52 0.11
N THR A 55 5.67 -16.49 -0.79
CA THR A 55 4.54 -17.19 -1.41
C THR A 55 4.18 -18.51 -0.72
N ARG A 56 4.87 -18.89 0.37
CA ARG A 56 4.67 -20.18 1.05
C ARG A 56 3.43 -20.21 1.94
N LYS A 57 2.97 -19.04 2.41
CA LYS A 57 1.83 -18.92 3.32
C LYS A 57 0.73 -18.13 2.63
N VAL A 58 -0.25 -18.86 2.12
CA VAL A 58 -1.45 -18.30 1.49
C VAL A 58 -2.58 -18.39 2.51
N PHE A 59 -3.26 -17.28 2.74
CA PHE A 59 -4.49 -17.23 3.52
C PHE A 59 -5.63 -17.01 2.55
N GLU A 60 -6.67 -17.83 2.66
CA GLU A 60 -7.87 -17.66 1.86
C GLU A 60 -8.67 -16.48 2.39
N PHE A 61 -9.36 -15.80 1.47
CA PHE A 61 -10.35 -14.79 1.80
C PHE A 61 -11.70 -15.45 1.55
N ASP A 62 -12.42 -15.78 2.63
CA ASP A 62 -13.83 -16.20 2.56
C ASP A 62 -14.73 -15.05 2.08
#